data_AF-A0A956CTH9-F1
#
_entry.id   AF-A0A956CTH9-F1
#
_cell.length_a   1.000
_cell.length_b   1.000
_cell.length_c   1.000
_cell.angle_alpha   90.00
_cell.angle_beta   90.00
_cell.angle_gamma   90.00
#
_symmetry.space_group_name_H-M   'P 1'
#
loop_
_entity.id
_entity.type
_entity.pdbx_description
1 polymer ?
#
loop_
_entity_poly.entity_id
_entity_poly.type
_entity_poly.pdbx_seq_one_letter_code
_entity_poly.pdbx_strand_id
1 'polypeptide(L)'
;MIVRDAVPYLFAAFHYTGEAGLEGLTLPPCWEPGASREEGTPCPASIPAPEGMAQEAPPTVSVVTAAGPCEAQVGAAVLLDTSGCEPSITLAHPLTGCSAPVAGLAVVGARFDPDLRYLAAPEVRVTPVSDAESVAALPDATQRTLLSEWLAEPAIADAPYHAGRTAFVSLDLGAETIETTVAELLVGPDAESCDATVERRTRVAVRRGDDAVTVDVPPPWQGVFAWRGRLVGVVTGGPRSVVVHAVQPDGATAIVSSARVWADNEECDESGWTNVEYPCGP
;
A
#
# COMPACT_ATOMS: atom_id res chain seq x y z
N MET A 1 5.00 4.13 12.08
CA MET A 1 6.26 4.13 11.31
C MET A 1 5.90 4.41 9.85
N ILE A 2 6.82 4.96 9.05
CA ILE A 2 6.63 5.18 7.61
C ILE A 2 7.72 4.40 6.87
N VAL A 3 7.44 3.95 5.65
CA VAL A 3 8.46 3.44 4.72
C VAL A 3 8.38 4.27 3.44
N ARG A 4 9.51 4.82 3.01
CA ARG A 4 9.63 5.60 1.78
C ARG A 4 10.91 5.21 1.06
N ASP A 5 10.82 4.94 -0.24
CA ASP A 5 11.97 4.56 -1.08
C ASP A 5 12.75 3.37 -0.48
N ALA A 6 12.02 2.39 0.07
CA ALA A 6 12.52 1.25 0.83
C ALA A 6 13.29 1.58 2.13
N VAL A 7 13.33 2.86 2.53
CA VAL A 7 13.92 3.32 3.80
C VAL A 7 12.82 3.47 4.86
N PRO A 8 12.97 2.80 6.02
CA PRO A 8 12.04 2.97 7.13
C PRO A 8 12.36 4.18 8.01
N TYR A 9 11.31 4.83 8.50
CA TYR A 9 11.38 6.00 9.36
C TYR A 9 10.44 5.90 10.56
N LEU A 10 10.93 6.25 11.73
CA LEU A 10 10.09 6.52 12.89
C LEU A 10 9.48 7.92 12.72
N PHE A 11 8.17 7.97 12.55
CA PHE A 11 7.42 9.22 12.45
C PHE A 11 7.50 10.02 13.76
N ALA A 12 7.73 11.33 13.66
CA ALA A 12 7.71 12.24 14.79
C ALA A 12 6.58 13.27 14.67
N ALA A 13 6.53 14.02 13.58
CA ALA A 13 5.54 15.09 13.37
C ALA A 13 5.30 15.38 11.90
N PHE A 14 4.20 16.09 11.61
CA PHE A 14 3.81 16.53 10.27
C PHE A 14 3.67 18.07 10.23
N HIS A 15 4.04 18.70 9.11
CA HIS A 15 3.95 20.15 8.89
C HIS A 15 3.50 20.47 7.46
N TYR A 16 2.57 21.43 7.30
CA TYR A 16 2.21 21.98 6.00
C TYR A 16 3.18 23.06 5.55
N THR A 17 3.56 23.06 4.26
CA THR A 17 4.31 24.15 3.64
C THR A 17 3.44 25.41 3.62
N GLY A 18 3.70 26.34 4.54
CA GLY A 18 2.93 27.58 4.71
C GLY A 18 2.40 27.81 6.13
N GLU A 19 2.48 26.81 7.03
CA GLU A 19 2.23 27.02 8.45
C GLU A 19 3.44 27.63 9.17
N ALA A 20 3.16 28.34 10.27
CA ALA A 20 4.16 28.99 11.13
C ALA A 20 5.30 28.07 11.63
N GLY A 21 5.14 26.74 11.52
CA GLY A 21 6.14 25.75 11.90
C GLY A 21 7.32 25.59 10.94
N LEU A 22 7.24 26.13 9.71
CA LEU A 22 8.34 26.07 8.73
C LEU A 22 8.94 27.45 8.44
N GLU A 23 8.58 28.49 9.20
CA GLU A 23 9.13 29.82 9.03
C GLU A 23 10.65 29.83 9.28
N GLY A 24 11.43 30.28 8.29
CA GLY A 24 12.89 30.35 8.36
C GLY A 24 13.64 29.08 7.95
N LEU A 25 12.93 28.03 7.52
CA LEU A 25 13.53 26.86 6.88
C LEU A 25 13.91 27.14 5.42
N THR A 26 15.15 26.85 5.06
CA THR A 26 15.57 26.80 3.65
C THR A 26 15.27 25.42 3.11
N LEU A 27 14.16 25.29 2.39
CA LEU A 27 13.79 24.06 1.70
C LEU A 27 14.50 23.98 0.34
N PRO A 28 14.76 22.77 -0.18
CA PRO A 28 15.15 22.59 -1.57
C PRO A 28 14.12 23.25 -2.49
N PRO A 29 14.52 24.00 -3.54
CA PRO A 29 13.59 24.70 -4.42
C PRO A 29 12.53 23.78 -5.06
N CYS A 30 12.85 22.50 -5.26
CA CYS A 30 11.91 21.53 -5.82
C CYS A 30 10.94 20.90 -4.81
N TRP A 31 11.01 21.31 -3.54
CA TRP A 31 10.01 21.00 -2.52
C TRP A 31 9.04 22.18 -2.31
N GLU A 32 9.27 23.32 -2.97
CA GLU A 32 8.42 24.51 -2.81
C GLU A 32 7.06 24.34 -3.52
N PRO A 33 5.97 24.89 -2.95
CA PRO A 33 4.65 24.87 -3.58
C PRO A 33 4.66 25.41 -5.02
N GLY A 34 4.14 24.62 -5.96
CA GLY A 34 4.05 25.01 -7.38
C GLY A 34 5.35 24.86 -8.17
N ALA A 35 6.42 24.33 -7.57
CA ALA A 35 7.59 23.91 -8.32
C ALA A 35 7.20 22.77 -9.27
N SER A 36 7.28 23.01 -10.58
CA SER A 36 7.26 21.89 -11.53
C SER A 36 8.51 21.07 -11.27
N ARG A 37 8.36 19.82 -10.81
CA ARG A 37 9.47 18.87 -10.85
C ARG A 37 9.83 18.67 -12.32
N GLU A 38 10.82 19.40 -12.82
CA GLU A 38 11.35 19.17 -14.15
C GLU A 38 11.79 17.70 -14.21
N GLU A 39 11.22 16.97 -15.18
CA GLU A 39 11.52 15.55 -15.40
C GLU A 39 13.05 15.36 -15.49
N GLY A 40 13.60 14.59 -14.55
CA GLY A 40 15.04 14.27 -14.53
C GLY A 40 15.93 15.17 -13.64
N THR A 41 15.41 16.18 -12.95
CA THR A 41 16.19 16.89 -11.93
C THR A 41 16.15 16.14 -10.59
N PRO A 42 17.28 15.61 -10.09
CA PRO A 42 17.28 14.84 -8.84
C PRO A 42 17.03 15.77 -7.65
N CYS A 43 15.87 15.59 -7.02
CA CYS A 43 15.56 16.20 -5.74
C CYS A 43 15.97 15.28 -4.60
N PRO A 44 16.55 15.82 -3.51
CA PRO A 44 16.79 15.00 -2.34
C PRO A 44 15.45 14.47 -1.81
N ALA A 45 15.42 13.21 -1.37
CA ALA A 45 14.25 12.62 -0.70
C ALA A 45 14.11 13.09 0.76
N SER A 46 15.22 13.57 1.34
CA SER A 46 15.30 14.05 2.72
C SER A 46 16.38 15.11 2.90
N ILE A 47 16.20 15.99 3.88
CA ILE A 47 17.23 16.94 4.37
C ILE A 47 17.35 16.83 5.89
N PRO A 48 18.49 17.20 6.51
CA PRO A 48 18.60 17.27 7.96
C PRO A 48 17.53 18.20 8.56
N ALA A 49 16.91 17.78 9.66
CA ALA A 49 16.02 18.67 10.40
C ALA A 49 16.82 19.73 11.18
N PRO A 50 16.33 20.98 11.31
CA PRO A 50 16.98 21.99 12.14
C PRO A 50 17.05 21.59 13.61
N GLU A 51 18.03 22.14 14.30
CA GLU A 51 18.12 22.04 15.75
C GLU A 51 16.86 22.59 16.42
N GLY A 52 16.34 21.87 17.42
CA GLY A 52 15.16 22.27 18.19
C GLY A 52 13.81 21.93 17.55
N MET A 53 13.78 21.49 16.29
CA MET A 53 12.54 21.02 15.65
C MET A 53 12.21 19.56 16.00
N ALA A 54 13.24 18.74 16.22
CA ALA A 54 13.10 17.34 16.56
C ALA A 54 12.70 17.12 18.02
N GLN A 55 11.67 16.29 18.23
CA GLN A 55 11.39 15.72 19.55
C GLN A 55 12.47 14.70 19.91
N GLU A 56 12.68 14.48 21.21
CA GLU A 56 13.57 13.42 21.67
C GLU A 56 13.01 12.06 21.24
N ALA A 57 13.83 11.29 20.52
CA ALA A 57 13.47 9.96 20.06
C ALA A 57 14.23 8.89 20.84
N PRO A 58 13.65 7.69 21.06
CA PRO A 58 14.39 6.59 21.67
C PRO A 58 15.61 6.23 20.81
N PRO A 59 16.73 5.78 21.40
CA PRO A 59 17.94 5.44 20.63
C PRO A 59 17.73 4.21 19.74
N THR A 60 16.83 3.31 20.15
CA THR A 60 16.51 2.09 19.41
C THR A 60 15.02 1.79 19.44
N VAL A 61 14.55 1.06 18.44
CA VAL A 61 13.18 0.51 18.36
C VAL A 61 13.22 -0.93 17.85
N SER A 62 12.30 -1.77 18.32
CA SER A 62 12.10 -3.09 17.74
C SER A 62 11.20 -3.00 16.52
N VAL A 63 11.60 -3.63 15.41
CA VAL A 63 10.84 -3.78 14.17
C VAL A 63 10.77 -5.25 13.76
N VAL A 64 9.94 -5.58 12.79
CA VAL A 64 9.84 -6.94 12.22
C VAL A 64 10.32 -6.94 10.77
N THR A 65 11.16 -7.90 10.41
CA THR A 65 11.69 -8.12 9.05
C THR A 65 11.30 -9.50 8.54
N ALA A 66 11.66 -9.80 7.29
CA ALA A 66 11.56 -11.15 6.74
C ALA A 66 12.46 -12.18 7.45
N ALA A 67 13.52 -11.74 8.16
CA ALA A 67 14.38 -12.61 8.96
C ALA A 67 13.88 -12.79 10.41
N GLY A 68 12.97 -11.92 10.87
CA GLY A 68 12.48 -11.90 12.24
C GLY A 68 12.52 -10.52 12.88
N PRO A 69 12.27 -10.45 14.19
CA PRO A 69 12.45 -9.21 14.94
C PRO A 69 13.88 -8.70 14.84
N CYS A 70 14.04 -7.39 14.72
CA CYS A 70 15.32 -6.72 14.67
C CYS A 70 15.27 -5.43 15.49
N GLU A 71 16.38 -5.10 16.16
CA GLU A 71 16.52 -3.85 16.91
C GLU A 71 17.16 -2.80 15.99
N ALA A 72 16.35 -1.86 15.51
CA ALA A 72 16.80 -0.79 14.63
C ALA A 72 17.36 0.38 15.45
N GLN A 73 18.44 0.98 14.94
CA GLN A 73 18.99 2.22 15.45
C GLN A 73 18.20 3.40 14.90
N VAL A 74 17.84 4.34 15.77
CA VAL A 74 17.13 5.57 15.42
C VAL A 74 18.15 6.66 15.12
N GLY A 75 18.15 7.15 13.88
CA GLY A 75 19.05 8.20 13.43
C GLY A 75 18.62 9.60 13.85
N ALA A 76 19.46 10.59 13.48
CA ALA A 76 19.13 12.00 13.62
C ALA A 76 17.89 12.35 12.78
N ALA A 77 17.08 13.28 13.29
CA ALA A 77 15.85 13.69 12.62
C ALA A 77 16.14 14.30 11.24
N VAL A 78 15.24 13.99 10.30
CA VAL A 78 15.24 14.51 8.94
C VAL A 78 13.86 15.04 8.60
N LEU A 79 13.83 15.99 7.67
CA LEU A 79 12.62 16.39 6.98
C LEU A 79 12.52 15.55 5.70
N LEU A 80 11.35 14.97 5.47
CA LEU A 80 11.01 14.18 4.29
C LEU A 80 10.02 14.95 3.43
N ASP A 81 10.29 15.04 2.13
CA ASP A 81 9.38 15.66 1.17
C ASP A 81 8.20 14.75 0.86
N THR A 82 7.18 14.73 1.70
CA THR A 82 6.03 13.86 1.51
C THR A 82 5.02 14.40 0.51
N SER A 83 5.37 15.48 -0.20
CA SER A 83 4.53 16.15 -1.18
C SER A 83 4.00 15.17 -2.22
N GLY A 84 2.69 15.23 -2.45
CA GLY A 84 2.01 14.61 -3.58
C GLY A 84 1.47 15.73 -4.46
N CYS A 85 0.14 15.83 -4.51
CA CYS A 85 -0.53 16.97 -5.14
C CYS A 85 -0.44 18.25 -4.29
N GLU A 86 -0.56 18.13 -2.96
CA GLU A 86 -0.24 19.22 -2.06
C GLU A 86 1.17 19.09 -1.48
N PRO A 87 1.90 20.21 -1.38
CA PRO A 87 3.23 20.25 -0.80
C PRO A 87 3.17 20.02 0.72
N SER A 88 3.95 19.05 1.19
CA SER A 88 3.95 18.64 2.60
C SER A 88 5.28 18.08 3.06
N ILE A 89 5.60 18.29 4.34
CA ILE A 89 6.84 17.84 4.93
C ILE A 89 6.58 17.03 6.19
N THR A 90 7.25 15.90 6.29
CA THR A 90 7.20 15.04 7.47
C THR A 90 8.53 15.06 8.20
N LEU A 91 8.48 15.30 9.52
CA LEU A 91 9.61 15.14 10.41
C LEU A 91 9.67 13.69 10.88
N ALA A 92 10.80 13.03 10.65
CA ALA A 92 10.98 11.63 11.01
C ALA A 92 12.43 11.29 11.32
N HIS A 93 12.66 10.13 11.93
CA HIS A 93 13.98 9.60 12.22
C HIS A 93 14.25 8.36 11.35
N PRO A 94 15.32 8.33 10.54
CA PRO A 94 15.64 7.15 9.74
C PRO A 94 16.00 5.98 10.65
N LEU A 95 15.52 4.79 10.30
CA LEU A 95 15.83 3.56 11.00
C LEU A 95 16.90 2.78 10.23
N THR A 96 17.94 2.36 10.95
CA THR A 96 19.10 1.65 10.37
C THR A 96 19.46 0.40 11.18
N GLY A 97 20.36 -0.43 10.65
CA GLY A 97 20.86 -1.63 11.33
C GLY A 97 20.03 -2.90 11.13
N CYS A 98 18.86 -2.79 10.50
CA CYS A 98 18.02 -3.92 10.11
C CYS A 98 18.01 -4.08 8.58
N SER A 99 17.91 -5.33 8.12
CA SER A 99 17.67 -5.61 6.70
C SER A 99 16.28 -5.17 6.29
N ALA A 100 16.16 -4.39 5.22
CA ALA A 100 14.89 -4.16 4.54
C ALA A 100 14.42 -5.43 3.79
N PRO A 101 13.10 -5.65 3.60
CA PRO A 101 12.00 -4.80 4.06
C PRO A 101 11.66 -4.98 5.55
N VAL A 102 11.19 -3.90 6.19
CA VAL A 102 10.66 -3.90 7.56
C VAL A 102 9.16 -3.60 7.54
N ALA A 103 8.44 -4.11 8.54
CA ALA A 103 7.02 -3.82 8.71
C ALA A 103 6.76 -2.36 9.06
N GLY A 104 5.61 -1.80 8.63
CA GLY A 104 5.07 -0.48 9.00
C GLY A 104 4.84 -0.23 10.52
N LEU A 105 5.35 -1.10 11.40
CA LEU A 105 5.13 -1.13 12.83
C LEU A 105 6.46 -1.19 13.57
N ALA A 106 6.62 -0.35 14.59
CA ALA A 106 7.76 -0.36 15.50
C ALA A 106 7.25 -0.27 16.95
N VAL A 107 7.95 -0.90 17.89
CA VAL A 107 7.65 -0.83 19.33
C VAL A 107 8.86 -0.36 20.12
N VAL A 108 8.60 0.50 21.11
CA VAL A 108 9.63 1.06 22.01
C VAL A 108 9.65 0.27 23.31
N GLY A 109 10.83 -0.15 23.77
CA GLY A 109 11.00 -0.83 25.06
C GLY A 109 10.40 -2.25 25.15
N ALA A 110 9.85 -2.77 24.05
CA ALA A 110 9.33 -4.13 23.94
C ALA A 110 10.00 -4.89 22.80
N ARG A 111 9.81 -6.21 22.76
CA ARG A 111 10.30 -7.09 21.69
C ARG A 111 9.15 -7.88 21.10
N PHE A 112 9.22 -8.10 19.79
CA PHE A 112 8.32 -9.02 19.10
C PHE A 112 8.71 -10.47 19.39
N ASP A 113 7.74 -11.37 19.20
CA ASP A 113 7.98 -12.81 19.26
C ASP A 113 9.03 -13.22 18.20
N PRO A 114 10.02 -14.08 18.55
CA PRO A 114 11.13 -14.43 17.66
C PRO A 114 10.70 -15.20 16.41
N ASP A 115 9.48 -15.74 16.35
CA ASP A 115 8.94 -16.45 15.18
C ASP A 115 8.09 -15.52 14.29
N LEU A 116 7.87 -14.26 14.68
CA LEU A 116 7.13 -13.28 13.88
C LEU A 116 7.97 -12.79 12.69
N ARG A 117 7.38 -12.74 11.50
CA ARG A 117 8.02 -12.34 10.25
C ARG A 117 7.16 -11.30 9.53
N TYR A 118 7.80 -10.40 8.82
CA TYR A 118 7.14 -9.48 7.90
C TYR A 118 7.57 -9.78 6.48
N LEU A 119 6.59 -9.94 5.60
CA LEU A 119 6.82 -10.19 4.19
C LEU A 119 6.11 -9.08 3.41
N ALA A 120 6.89 -8.30 2.65
CA ALA A 120 6.34 -7.26 1.79
C ALA A 120 5.51 -7.87 0.66
N ALA A 121 4.49 -7.14 0.21
CA ALA A 121 3.72 -7.52 -0.97
C ALA A 121 4.65 -7.61 -2.18
N PRO A 122 4.53 -8.65 -3.01
CA PRO A 122 5.21 -8.68 -4.29
C PRO A 122 4.63 -7.63 -5.23
N GLU A 123 5.35 -7.34 -6.30
CA GLU A 123 4.89 -6.44 -7.35
C GLU A 123 3.56 -6.93 -7.95
N VAL A 124 2.61 -6.01 -8.06
CA VAL A 124 1.28 -6.27 -8.59
C VAL A 124 1.36 -6.34 -10.12
N ARG A 125 0.84 -7.42 -10.70
CA ARG A 125 0.81 -7.59 -12.15
C ARG A 125 -0.54 -7.19 -12.69
N VAL A 126 -0.56 -6.16 -13.55
CA VAL A 126 -1.77 -5.68 -14.22
C VAL A 126 -1.81 -6.23 -15.64
N THR A 127 -2.92 -6.89 -15.99
CA THR A 127 -3.12 -7.51 -17.31
C THR A 127 -4.42 -6.99 -17.94
N PRO A 128 -4.42 -6.57 -19.21
CA PRO A 128 -5.65 -6.27 -19.94
C PRO A 128 -6.54 -7.51 -20.07
N VAL A 129 -7.85 -7.29 -20.08
CA VAL A 129 -8.88 -8.30 -20.36
C VAL A 129 -9.74 -7.73 -21.46
N SER A 130 -9.96 -8.50 -22.53
CA SER A 130 -10.76 -8.07 -23.69
C SER A 130 -11.93 -9.01 -23.98
N ASP A 131 -11.85 -10.25 -23.52
CA ASP A 131 -12.75 -11.34 -23.86
C ASP A 131 -12.43 -12.60 -23.03
N ALA A 132 -13.19 -13.68 -23.23
CA ALA A 132 -12.98 -14.95 -22.56
C ALA A 132 -11.64 -15.63 -22.89
N GLU A 133 -11.06 -15.39 -24.08
CA GLU A 133 -9.77 -15.94 -24.47
C GLU A 133 -8.62 -15.28 -23.69
N SER A 134 -8.69 -13.95 -23.51
CA SER A 134 -7.76 -13.19 -22.69
C SER A 134 -7.77 -13.64 -21.22
N VAL A 135 -8.95 -14.00 -20.69
CA VAL A 135 -9.06 -14.62 -19.37
C VAL A 135 -8.42 -16.00 -19.35
N ALA A 136 -8.72 -16.87 -20.32
CA ALA A 136 -8.13 -18.20 -20.40
C ALA A 136 -6.59 -18.19 -20.49
N ALA A 137 -6.01 -17.10 -21.04
CA ALA A 137 -4.57 -16.90 -21.18
C ALA A 137 -3.88 -16.38 -19.91
N LEU A 138 -4.61 -15.95 -18.86
CA LEU A 138 -4.00 -15.49 -17.61
C LEU A 138 -3.18 -16.62 -16.97
N PRO A 139 -2.03 -16.33 -16.33
CA PRO A 139 -1.15 -17.37 -15.81
C PRO A 139 -1.74 -18.08 -14.57
N ASP A 140 -2.41 -17.34 -13.70
CA ASP A 140 -2.89 -17.84 -12.41
C ASP A 140 -4.29 -18.48 -12.50
N ALA A 141 -4.43 -19.71 -11.98
CA ALA A 141 -5.68 -20.45 -12.08
C ALA A 141 -6.81 -19.86 -11.23
N THR A 142 -6.49 -19.36 -10.03
CA THR A 142 -7.47 -18.73 -9.15
C THR A 142 -8.00 -17.45 -9.80
N GLN A 143 -7.10 -16.61 -10.34
CA GLN A 143 -7.47 -15.40 -11.07
C GLN A 143 -8.39 -15.74 -12.26
N ARG A 144 -8.04 -16.75 -13.06
CA ARG A 144 -8.87 -17.21 -14.19
C ARG A 144 -10.27 -17.60 -13.77
N THR A 145 -10.40 -18.41 -12.72
CA THR A 145 -11.70 -18.87 -12.21
C THR A 145 -12.55 -17.68 -11.76
N LEU A 146 -11.99 -16.78 -10.94
CA LEU A 146 -12.74 -15.63 -10.43
C LEU A 146 -13.20 -14.68 -11.53
N LEU A 147 -12.33 -14.37 -12.49
CA LEU A 147 -12.72 -13.51 -13.61
C LEU A 147 -13.78 -14.15 -14.49
N SER A 148 -13.69 -15.47 -14.72
CA SER A 148 -14.70 -16.19 -15.50
C SER A 148 -16.05 -16.18 -14.79
N GLU A 149 -16.07 -16.35 -13.47
CA GLU A 149 -17.29 -16.26 -12.66
C GLU A 149 -17.88 -14.84 -12.72
N TRP A 150 -17.07 -13.80 -12.53
CA TRP A 150 -17.53 -12.40 -12.59
C TRP A 150 -18.06 -12.01 -13.96
N LEU A 151 -17.38 -12.38 -15.05
CA LEU A 151 -17.85 -12.11 -16.40
C LEU A 151 -19.13 -12.86 -16.76
N ALA A 152 -19.42 -13.98 -16.10
CA ALA A 152 -20.65 -14.73 -16.26
C ALA A 152 -21.81 -14.22 -15.39
N GLU A 153 -21.56 -13.29 -14.47
CA GLU A 153 -22.64 -12.67 -13.67
C GLU A 153 -23.59 -11.90 -14.59
N PRO A 154 -24.93 -12.02 -14.43
CA PRO A 154 -25.90 -11.35 -15.30
C PRO A 154 -25.69 -9.84 -15.42
N ALA A 155 -25.28 -9.19 -14.33
CA ALA A 155 -25.01 -7.75 -14.32
C ALA A 155 -23.92 -7.31 -15.30
N ILE A 156 -23.00 -8.22 -15.65
CA ILE A 156 -21.90 -8.00 -16.59
C ILE A 156 -22.23 -8.65 -17.94
N ALA A 157 -22.66 -9.91 -17.93
CA ALA A 157 -22.90 -10.73 -19.13
C ALA A 157 -24.01 -10.18 -20.04
N ASP A 158 -25.01 -9.50 -19.47
CA ASP A 158 -26.14 -8.93 -20.23
C ASP A 158 -25.82 -7.53 -20.80
N ALA A 159 -24.69 -6.93 -20.40
CA ALA A 159 -24.23 -5.63 -20.89
C ALA A 159 -23.13 -5.80 -21.96
N PRO A 160 -23.08 -4.94 -23.01
CA PRO A 160 -21.96 -4.97 -23.93
C PRO A 160 -20.65 -4.65 -23.22
N TYR A 161 -19.67 -5.54 -23.36
CA TYR A 161 -18.33 -5.40 -22.80
C TYR A 161 -17.43 -4.64 -23.76
N HIS A 162 -16.67 -3.65 -23.25
CA HIS A 162 -15.80 -2.81 -24.06
C HIS A 162 -14.32 -2.99 -23.75
N ALA A 163 -13.96 -2.98 -22.47
CA ALA A 163 -12.59 -3.07 -22.02
C ALA A 163 -12.52 -3.54 -20.57
N GLY A 164 -11.35 -4.01 -20.15
CA GLY A 164 -11.14 -4.38 -18.76
C GLY A 164 -9.69 -4.63 -18.44
N ARG A 165 -9.39 -4.67 -17.14
CA ARG A 165 -8.06 -4.96 -16.61
C ARG A 165 -8.21 -5.75 -15.33
N THR A 166 -7.21 -6.55 -15.03
CA THR A 166 -7.12 -7.28 -13.78
C THR A 166 -5.75 -7.15 -13.15
N ALA A 167 -5.73 -7.06 -11.83
CA ALA A 167 -4.53 -7.17 -11.03
C ALA A 167 -4.60 -8.43 -10.18
N PHE A 168 -3.45 -9.08 -10.05
CA PHE A 168 -3.29 -10.20 -9.15
C PHE A 168 -1.99 -10.08 -8.36
N VAL A 169 -2.10 -10.40 -7.07
CA VAL A 169 -0.96 -10.53 -6.17
C VAL A 169 -1.20 -11.74 -5.28
N SER A 170 -0.14 -12.52 -5.07
CA SER A 170 -0.17 -13.70 -4.22
C SER A 170 1.13 -13.78 -3.43
N LEU A 171 1.04 -14.15 -2.17
CA LEU A 171 2.18 -14.30 -1.28
C LEU A 171 2.04 -15.59 -0.46
N ASP A 172 2.98 -16.50 -0.69
CA ASP A 172 3.08 -17.78 0.02
C ASP A 172 3.84 -17.62 1.35
N LEU A 173 3.20 -18.03 2.44
CA LEU A 173 3.73 -18.01 3.80
C LEU A 173 4.23 -19.40 4.24
N GLY A 174 4.16 -20.39 3.35
CA GLY A 174 4.57 -21.77 3.57
C GLY A 174 3.42 -22.68 3.99
N ALA A 175 2.62 -22.29 5.00
CA ALA A 175 1.42 -23.04 5.40
C ALA A 175 0.12 -22.44 4.83
N GLU A 176 0.15 -21.18 4.44
CA GLU A 176 -0.98 -20.42 3.93
C GLU A 176 -0.51 -19.52 2.78
N THR A 177 -1.42 -19.19 1.88
CA THR A 177 -1.17 -18.21 0.82
C THR A 177 -2.22 -17.12 0.91
N ILE A 178 -1.80 -15.85 0.95
CA ILE A 178 -2.74 -14.73 0.80
C ILE A 178 -2.75 -14.28 -0.66
N GLU A 179 -3.95 -14.10 -1.20
CA GLU A 179 -4.17 -13.79 -2.60
C GLU A 179 -5.12 -12.60 -2.71
N THR A 180 -4.92 -11.77 -3.72
CA THR A 180 -5.85 -10.71 -4.08
C THR A 180 -6.01 -10.65 -5.58
N THR A 181 -7.26 -10.66 -6.00
CA THR A 181 -7.68 -10.44 -7.38
C THR A 181 -8.53 -9.19 -7.43
N VAL A 182 -8.17 -8.26 -8.30
CA VAL A 182 -8.99 -7.10 -8.65
C VAL A 182 -9.31 -7.18 -10.14
N ALA A 183 -10.55 -6.85 -10.50
CA ALA A 183 -10.94 -6.64 -11.89
C ALA A 183 -11.73 -5.34 -11.99
N GLU A 184 -11.45 -4.60 -13.05
CA GLU A 184 -12.24 -3.44 -13.48
C GLU A 184 -12.67 -3.65 -14.91
N LEU A 185 -13.96 -3.52 -15.16
CA LEU A 185 -14.62 -3.87 -16.41
C LEU A 185 -15.47 -2.69 -16.86
N LEU A 186 -15.27 -2.20 -18.08
CA LEU A 186 -16.11 -1.19 -18.72
C LEU A 186 -17.21 -1.89 -19.50
N VAL A 187 -18.45 -1.72 -19.06
CA VAL A 187 -19.64 -2.36 -19.62
C VAL A 187 -20.73 -1.32 -19.88
N GLY A 188 -21.57 -1.53 -20.89
CA GLY A 188 -22.70 -0.64 -21.17
C GLY A 188 -23.02 -0.52 -22.66
N PRO A 189 -24.03 0.25 -23.06
CA PRO A 189 -24.50 0.29 -24.43
C PRO A 189 -23.49 0.90 -25.42
N ASP A 190 -22.67 1.86 -24.97
CA ASP A 190 -21.71 2.58 -25.82
C ASP A 190 -20.46 2.99 -25.01
N ALA A 191 -19.29 2.52 -25.45
CA ALA A 191 -17.99 2.75 -24.82
C ALA A 191 -17.57 4.22 -24.77
N GLU A 192 -18.00 5.01 -25.76
CA GLU A 192 -17.63 6.43 -25.91
C GLU A 192 -18.65 7.36 -25.26
N SER A 193 -19.82 6.83 -24.91
CA SER A 193 -20.87 7.56 -24.20
C SER A 193 -20.64 7.57 -22.69
N CYS A 194 -21.30 8.52 -22.03
CA CYS A 194 -21.32 8.52 -20.57
C CYS A 194 -22.29 7.49 -19.95
N ASP A 195 -22.88 6.62 -20.78
CA ASP A 195 -23.81 5.57 -20.35
C ASP A 195 -23.09 4.24 -20.08
N ALA A 196 -21.78 4.15 -20.35
CA ALA A 196 -20.96 3.03 -19.90
C ALA A 196 -20.62 3.16 -18.41
N THR A 197 -20.60 2.02 -17.71
CA THR A 197 -20.33 1.91 -16.28
C THR A 197 -19.06 1.09 -16.05
N VAL A 198 -18.26 1.50 -15.07
CA VAL A 198 -17.13 0.70 -14.59
C VAL A 198 -17.61 -0.20 -13.46
N GLU A 199 -17.61 -1.51 -13.73
CA GLU A 199 -17.81 -2.54 -12.71
C GLU A 199 -16.46 -2.92 -12.11
N ARG A 200 -16.29 -2.60 -10.83
CA ARG A 200 -15.11 -3.02 -10.05
C ARG A 200 -15.46 -4.21 -9.17
N ARG A 201 -14.62 -5.24 -9.24
CA ARG A 201 -14.70 -6.44 -8.42
C ARG A 201 -13.36 -6.66 -7.73
N THR A 202 -13.42 -7.13 -6.50
CA THR A 202 -12.24 -7.34 -5.67
C THR A 202 -12.49 -8.52 -4.75
N ARG A 203 -11.50 -9.39 -4.65
CA ARG A 203 -11.49 -10.46 -3.66
C ARG A 203 -10.11 -10.58 -3.04
N VAL A 204 -10.07 -10.55 -1.71
CA VAL A 204 -8.90 -10.95 -0.93
C VAL A 204 -9.23 -12.27 -0.24
N ALA A 205 -8.34 -13.25 -0.32
CA ALA A 205 -8.55 -14.55 0.29
C ALA A 205 -7.26 -15.13 0.87
N VAL A 206 -7.43 -15.96 1.89
CA VAL A 206 -6.36 -16.78 2.45
C VAL A 206 -6.65 -18.23 2.09
N ARG A 207 -5.75 -18.83 1.34
CA ARG A 207 -5.76 -20.26 1.02
C ARG A 207 -5.00 -21.06 2.07
N ARG A 208 -5.59 -22.19 2.47
CA ARG A 208 -5.02 -23.17 3.38
C ARG A 208 -5.19 -24.55 2.76
N GLY A 209 -4.23 -24.93 1.91
CA GLY A 209 -4.40 -26.09 1.03
C GLY A 209 -5.50 -25.84 -0.01
N ASP A 210 -6.56 -26.65 0.03
CA ASP A 210 -7.70 -26.55 -0.90
C ASP A 210 -8.77 -25.56 -0.44
N ASP A 211 -8.78 -25.19 0.84
CA ASP A 211 -9.76 -24.27 1.41
C ASP A 211 -9.34 -22.82 1.16
N ALA A 212 -10.28 -22.00 0.68
CA ALA A 212 -10.11 -20.56 0.50
C ALA A 212 -11.08 -19.79 1.39
N VAL A 213 -10.55 -18.96 2.29
CA VAL A 213 -11.33 -18.11 3.18
C VAL A 213 -11.22 -16.67 2.71
N THR A 214 -12.34 -16.04 2.38
CA THR A 214 -12.35 -14.61 2.04
C THR A 214 -12.04 -13.78 3.29
N VAL A 215 -11.21 -12.76 3.12
CA VAL A 215 -10.79 -11.86 4.20
C VAL A 215 -11.18 -10.44 3.84
N ASP A 216 -11.81 -9.74 4.77
CA ASP A 216 -12.21 -8.35 4.60
C ASP A 216 -11.06 -7.40 4.98
N VAL A 217 -10.14 -7.21 4.04
CA VAL A 217 -9.08 -6.20 4.10
C VAL A 217 -9.07 -5.39 2.80
N PRO A 218 -8.90 -4.07 2.87
CA PRO A 218 -8.85 -3.24 1.67
C PRO A 218 -7.54 -3.48 0.92
N PRO A 219 -7.55 -3.79 -0.39
CA PRO A 219 -6.39 -3.57 -1.23
C PRO A 219 -6.22 -2.06 -1.52
N PRO A 220 -4.99 -1.56 -1.74
CA PRO A 220 -3.71 -2.26 -1.66
C PRO A 220 -3.33 -2.75 -0.26
N TRP A 221 -2.75 -3.95 -0.17
CA TRP A 221 -1.95 -4.32 0.99
C TRP A 221 -0.45 -4.22 0.66
N GLN A 222 0.33 -3.76 1.63
CA GLN A 222 1.77 -3.50 1.52
C GLN A 222 2.62 -4.69 1.95
N GLY A 223 2.04 -5.60 2.71
CA GLY A 223 2.70 -6.79 3.22
C GLY A 223 1.90 -7.44 4.33
N VAL A 224 2.44 -8.52 4.87
CA VAL A 224 1.78 -9.32 5.91
C VAL A 224 2.71 -9.68 7.04
N PHE A 225 2.11 -9.88 8.21
CA PHE A 225 2.73 -10.52 9.35
C PHE A 225 2.43 -12.01 9.32
N ALA A 226 3.48 -12.81 9.35
CA ALA A 226 3.41 -14.26 9.47
C ALA A 226 4.00 -14.70 10.80
N TRP A 227 3.33 -15.62 11.49
CA TRP A 227 3.84 -16.27 12.70
C TRP A 227 3.84 -17.77 12.47
N ARG A 228 5.02 -18.39 12.52
CA ARG A 228 5.20 -19.84 12.26
C ARG A 228 4.55 -20.32 10.95
N GLY A 229 4.68 -19.50 9.90
CA GLY A 229 4.16 -19.79 8.55
C GLY A 229 2.66 -19.54 8.37
N ARG A 230 1.97 -18.94 9.35
CA ARG A 230 0.55 -18.58 9.26
C ARG A 230 0.35 -17.07 9.23
N LEU A 231 -0.64 -16.61 8.47
CA LEU A 231 -1.05 -15.22 8.46
C LEU A 231 -1.64 -14.84 9.82
N VAL A 232 -1.10 -13.80 10.42
CA VAL A 232 -1.65 -13.21 11.66
C VAL A 232 -2.01 -11.74 11.48
N GLY A 233 -1.54 -11.10 10.41
CA GLY A 233 -2.04 -9.78 10.06
C GLY A 233 -1.63 -9.29 8.68
N VAL A 234 -2.34 -8.28 8.20
CA VAL A 234 -2.15 -7.63 6.90
C VAL A 234 -1.91 -6.14 7.15
N VAL A 235 -0.92 -5.58 6.45
CA VAL A 235 -0.61 -4.16 6.46
C VAL A 235 -1.25 -3.53 5.22
N THR A 236 -2.16 -2.58 5.41
CA THR A 236 -2.85 -1.87 4.31
C THR A 236 -2.60 -0.37 4.40
N GLY A 237 -2.88 0.31 3.28
CA GLY A 237 -2.78 1.75 3.15
C GLY A 237 -1.57 2.19 2.32
N GLY A 238 -1.26 3.47 2.36
CA GLY A 238 -0.17 4.09 1.61
C GLY A 238 1.03 4.47 2.48
N PRO A 239 2.06 5.12 1.93
CA PRO A 239 3.15 5.69 2.74
C PRO A 239 2.64 6.70 3.79
N ARG A 240 1.40 7.18 3.64
CA ARG A 240 0.76 8.21 4.48
C ARG A 240 -0.28 7.67 5.46
N SER A 241 -0.67 6.41 5.35
CA SER A 241 -1.60 5.74 6.27
C SER A 241 -1.24 4.27 6.39
N VAL A 242 -1.02 3.80 7.62
CA VAL A 242 -0.66 2.40 7.86
C VAL A 242 -1.69 1.82 8.81
N VAL A 243 -2.44 0.84 8.33
CA VAL A 243 -3.37 0.07 9.15
C VAL A 243 -2.87 -1.36 9.22
N VAL A 244 -2.83 -1.92 10.42
CA VAL A 244 -2.53 -3.33 10.66
C VAL A 244 -3.83 -4.01 11.05
N HIS A 245 -4.26 -4.95 10.24
CA HIS A 245 -5.40 -5.82 10.49
C HIS A 245 -4.88 -7.13 11.05
N ALA A 246 -5.34 -7.55 12.23
CA ALA A 246 -5.20 -8.93 12.65
C ALA A 246 -6.18 -9.79 11.86
N VAL A 247 -5.73 -10.98 11.44
CA VAL A 247 -6.57 -11.94 10.70
C VAL A 247 -6.75 -13.18 11.55
N GLN A 248 -8.01 -13.57 11.77
CA GLN A 248 -8.37 -14.77 12.51
C GLN A 248 -8.44 -16.00 11.59
N PRO A 249 -8.40 -17.23 12.16
CA PRO A 249 -8.49 -18.46 11.38
C PRO A 249 -9.75 -18.57 10.52
N ASP A 250 -10.86 -17.97 10.91
CA ASP A 250 -12.12 -17.97 10.13
C ASP A 250 -12.18 -16.85 9.07
N GLY A 251 -11.13 -16.03 8.96
CA GLY A 251 -11.08 -14.89 8.04
C GLY A 251 -11.59 -13.58 8.62
N ALA A 252 -12.10 -13.58 9.86
CA ALA A 252 -12.50 -12.34 10.52
C ALA A 252 -11.29 -11.42 10.74
N THR A 253 -11.50 -10.12 10.55
CA THR A 253 -10.45 -9.11 10.66
C THR A 253 -10.74 -8.12 11.78
N ALA A 254 -9.67 -7.60 12.39
CA ALA A 254 -9.77 -6.53 13.38
C ALA A 254 -8.58 -5.58 13.27
N ILE A 255 -8.84 -4.27 13.33
CA ILE A 255 -7.78 -3.27 13.35
C ILE A 255 -7.06 -3.33 14.70
N VAL A 256 -5.78 -3.67 14.70
CA VAL A 256 -4.94 -3.69 15.92
C VAL A 256 -4.11 -2.41 16.08
N SER A 257 -3.82 -1.75 14.97
CA SER A 257 -3.12 -0.46 14.96
C SER A 257 -3.51 0.30 13.71
N SER A 258 -3.69 1.60 13.85
CA SER A 258 -3.86 2.53 12.73
C SER A 258 -3.04 3.77 13.03
N ALA A 259 -2.20 4.17 12.09
CA ALA A 259 -1.46 5.41 12.13
C ALA A 259 -1.76 6.17 10.85
N ARG A 260 -2.40 7.33 10.99
CA ARG A 260 -2.55 8.30 9.90
C ARG A 260 -1.40 9.29 10.02
N VAL A 261 -0.54 9.31 9.03
CA VAL A 261 0.69 10.12 9.00
C VAL A 261 0.44 11.42 8.22
N TRP A 262 -0.76 11.61 7.67
CA TRP A 262 -1.18 12.82 6.96
C TRP A 262 -2.68 13.13 7.09
N ALA A 263 -3.01 14.41 6.90
CA ALA A 263 -4.35 14.93 6.63
C ALA A 263 -4.27 15.78 5.35
N ASP A 264 -4.72 15.26 4.23
CA ASP A 264 -5.17 16.04 3.08
C ASP A 264 -6.11 15.13 2.31
N ASN A 265 -7.04 15.75 1.61
CA ASN A 265 -8.19 15.16 0.97
C ASN A 265 -7.71 14.09 -0.01
N GLU A 266 -8.36 12.94 0.04
CA GLU A 266 -8.03 11.68 -0.62
C GLU A 266 -8.06 11.75 -2.18
N GLU A 267 -7.96 12.94 -2.78
CA GLU A 267 -8.22 13.23 -4.20
C GLU A 267 -7.09 12.83 -5.16
N CYS A 268 -5.89 12.51 -4.65
CA CYS A 268 -4.78 12.03 -5.48
C CYS A 268 -4.54 10.53 -5.31
N ASP A 269 -5.62 9.79 -5.44
CA ASP A 269 -5.69 8.36 -5.24
C ASP A 269 -4.87 7.61 -6.31
N GLU A 270 -3.59 7.34 -6.02
CA GLU A 270 -2.78 6.34 -6.75
C GLU A 270 -3.12 4.89 -6.30
N SER A 271 -4.21 4.69 -5.55
CA SER A 271 -4.54 3.42 -4.89
C SER A 271 -5.17 2.36 -5.79
N GLY A 272 -5.47 2.68 -7.05
CA GLY A 272 -6.03 1.74 -8.02
C GLY A 272 -4.95 0.80 -8.57
N TRP A 273 -4.87 -0.45 -8.08
CA TRP A 273 -4.05 -1.51 -8.67
C TRP A 273 -4.44 -1.85 -10.11
N THR A 274 -5.66 -1.50 -10.50
CA THR A 274 -6.16 -1.52 -11.86
C THR A 274 -6.89 -0.20 -12.05
N ASN A 275 -6.66 0.47 -13.18
CA ASN A 275 -7.46 1.59 -13.62
C ASN A 275 -7.76 1.40 -15.11
N VAL A 276 -9.05 1.35 -15.46
CA VAL A 276 -9.53 1.50 -16.84
C VAL A 276 -9.85 2.97 -17.07
N GLU A 277 -9.26 3.58 -18.11
CA GLU A 277 -9.55 4.98 -18.45
C GLU A 277 -10.96 5.12 -19.03
N TYR A 278 -11.65 6.18 -18.63
CA TYR A 278 -13.04 6.44 -19.02
C TYR A 278 -13.17 7.74 -19.82
N PRO A 279 -13.87 7.74 -20.96
CA PRO A 279 -13.93 8.89 -21.86
C PRO A 279 -14.68 10.11 -21.30
N CYS A 280 -15.62 9.96 -20.37
CA CYS A 280 -16.32 11.10 -19.75
C CYS A 280 -15.76 11.55 -18.37
N GLY A 281 -14.57 11.08 -17.96
CA GLY A 281 -13.90 11.45 -16.70
C GLY A 281 -14.37 10.66 -15.45
N PRO A 282 -13.57 10.64 -14.38
CA PRO A 282 -13.89 9.94 -13.13
C PRO A 282 -15.15 10.47 -12.43
#